data_AF-A0A7J8VQ26-F1
#
_entry.id   AF-A0A7J8VQ26-F1
#
_cell.length_a   1.000
_cell.length_b   1.000
_cell.length_c   1.000
_cell.angle_alpha   90.00
_cell.angle_beta   90.00
_cell.angle_gamma   90.00
#
_symmetry.space_group_name_H-M   'P 1'
#
loop_
_entity.id
_entity.type
_entity.pdbx_description
1 polymer ?
#
loop_
_entity_poly.entity_id
_entity_poly.type
_entity_poly.pdbx_seq_one_letter_code
_entity_poly.pdbx_strand_id
1 'polypeptide(L)'
;AVEAPTTGTEKQPHKLERKWTFWFDNQSKPKQGAAWGSSLRKVYTFDTVEEFWCLYDQIFKPSKLPGNADFHLFKAGIEPKWEDPECANGGKWSVTSNRKANLENMWLESVGVLNPYL
;
A
#
# COMPACT_ATOMS: atom_id res chain seq x y z
N ALA A 1 -33.29 26.94 28.55
CA ALA A 1 -32.36 25.94 28.00
C ALA A 1 -31.73 26.55 26.77
N VAL A 2 -30.41 26.73 26.77
CA VAL A 2 -29.67 27.30 25.65
C VAL A 2 -29.08 26.10 24.91
N GLU A 3 -29.55 25.85 23.69
CA GLU A 3 -29.03 24.79 22.83
C GLU A 3 -27.60 25.17 22.40
N ALA A 4 -26.65 24.28 22.67
CA ALA A 4 -25.26 24.43 22.24
C ALA A 4 -25.16 24.17 20.72
N PRO A 5 -24.38 24.96 19.97
CA PRO A 5 -24.14 24.69 18.56
C PRO A 5 -23.18 23.50 18.45
N THR A 6 -23.65 22.39 17.89
CA THR A 6 -22.79 21.30 17.42
C THR A 6 -22.09 21.75 16.15
N THR A 7 -20.96 22.45 16.30
CA THR A 7 -20.03 22.71 15.19
C THR A 7 -19.37 21.39 14.79
N GLY A 8 -20.01 20.67 13.87
CA GLY A 8 -19.37 19.59 13.12
C GLY A 8 -18.35 20.21 12.18
N THR A 9 -17.11 20.39 12.63
CA THR A 9 -16.00 20.75 11.76
C THR A 9 -15.77 19.58 10.80
N GLU A 10 -16.24 19.67 9.56
CA GLU A 10 -15.85 18.73 8.50
C GLU A 10 -14.32 18.81 8.36
N LYS A 11 -13.62 17.81 8.92
CA LYS A 11 -12.16 17.71 8.78
C LYS A 11 -11.86 17.48 7.30
N GLN A 12 -11.27 18.48 6.64
CA GLN A 12 -10.81 18.29 5.27
C GLN A 12 -9.74 17.18 5.24
N PRO A 13 -9.81 16.26 4.28
CA PRO A 13 -8.89 15.13 4.23
C PRO A 13 -7.48 15.59 3.90
N HIS A 14 -6.49 14.96 4.52
CA HIS A 14 -5.09 15.33 4.36
C HIS A 14 -4.56 14.75 3.05
N LYS A 15 -4.38 15.61 2.04
CA LYS A 15 -3.88 15.22 0.72
C LYS A 15 -2.42 14.83 0.76
N LEU A 16 -2.08 13.75 0.07
CA LEU A 16 -0.71 13.33 -0.16
C LEU A 16 -0.08 14.13 -1.31
N GLU A 17 1.24 14.29 -1.29
CA GLU A 17 1.97 14.97 -2.39
C GLU A 17 1.75 14.26 -3.74
N ARG A 18 1.57 12.94 -3.72
CA ARG A 18 1.34 12.10 -4.89
C ARG A 18 0.20 11.13 -4.64
N LYS A 19 -0.48 10.75 -5.72
CA LYS A 19 -1.41 9.63 -5.70
C LYS A 19 -0.64 8.33 -5.69
N TRP A 20 -1.09 7.38 -4.88
CA TRP A 20 -0.47 6.08 -4.75
C TRP A 20 -1.46 4.99 -5.14
N THR A 21 -0.96 3.94 -5.79
CA THR A 21 -1.71 2.76 -6.16
C THR A 21 -1.15 1.56 -5.44
N PHE A 22 -2.04 0.89 -4.72
CA PHE A 22 -1.77 -0.35 -4.06
C PHE A 22 -2.07 -1.53 -4.99
N TRP A 23 -1.15 -2.49 -5.01
CA TRP A 23 -1.25 -3.70 -5.80
C TRP A 23 -1.02 -4.92 -4.91
N PHE A 24 -1.73 -5.99 -5.24
CA PHE A 24 -1.62 -7.29 -4.60
C PHE A 24 -1.20 -8.32 -5.63
N ASP A 25 -0.29 -9.20 -5.24
CA ASP A 25 0.11 -10.33 -6.04
C ASP A 25 0.07 -11.61 -5.19
N ASN A 26 -0.51 -12.67 -5.74
CA ASN A 26 -0.60 -13.97 -5.08
C ASN A 26 0.22 -15.00 -5.83
N GLN A 27 1.40 -15.27 -5.31
CA GLN A 27 2.39 -16.20 -5.86
C GLN A 27 2.17 -17.65 -5.39
N SER A 28 1.01 -17.99 -4.83
CA SER A 28 0.71 -19.36 -4.33
C SER A 28 0.54 -20.40 -5.44
N LYS A 29 0.21 -19.98 -6.67
CA LYS A 29 0.06 -20.87 -7.84
C LYS A 29 0.71 -20.22 -9.07
N PRO A 30 2.05 -20.15 -9.14
CA PRO A 30 2.71 -19.63 -10.32
C PRO A 30 2.33 -20.53 -11.50
N LYS A 31 1.64 -19.97 -12.49
CA LYS A 31 1.37 -20.67 -13.74
C LYS A 31 2.71 -20.82 -14.47
N GLN A 32 3.14 -22.06 -14.73
CA GLN A 32 4.35 -22.31 -15.52
C GLN A 32 4.28 -21.55 -16.86
N GLY A 33 5.31 -20.77 -17.17
CA GLY A 33 5.39 -19.96 -18.39
C GLY A 33 4.55 -18.67 -18.38
N ALA A 34 3.92 -18.29 -17.27
CA ALA A 34 3.20 -17.03 -17.21
C ALA A 34 4.14 -15.82 -17.17
N ALA A 35 3.77 -14.76 -17.88
CA ALA A 35 4.48 -13.49 -17.82
C ALA A 35 4.45 -12.90 -16.40
N TRP A 36 5.53 -12.18 -16.05
CA TRP A 36 5.63 -11.44 -14.78
C TRP A 36 4.42 -10.50 -14.62
N GLY A 37 3.86 -10.45 -13.41
CA GLY A 37 2.70 -9.62 -13.12
C GLY A 37 1.36 -10.16 -13.65
N SER A 38 1.29 -11.40 -14.14
CA SER A 38 0.02 -12.02 -14.55
C SER A 38 -0.97 -12.22 -13.39
N SER A 39 -0.48 -12.43 -12.17
CA SER A 39 -1.24 -12.53 -10.93
C SER A 39 -1.34 -11.20 -10.17
N LEU A 40 -0.61 -10.17 -10.60
CA LEU A 40 -0.68 -8.83 -10.05
C LEU A 40 -2.05 -8.21 -10.30
N ARG A 41 -2.61 -7.59 -9.27
CA ARG A 41 -3.92 -6.95 -9.29
C ARG A 41 -3.83 -5.57 -8.67
N LYS A 42 -4.33 -4.56 -9.39
CA LYS A 42 -4.58 -3.24 -8.82
C LYS A 42 -5.69 -3.37 -7.79
N VAL A 43 -5.45 -2.91 -6.57
CA VAL A 43 -6.41 -2.99 -5.47
C VAL A 43 -7.13 -1.66 -5.31
N TYR A 44 -6.38 -0.59 -5.03
CA TYR A 44 -6.95 0.73 -4.78
C TYR A 44 -5.95 1.84 -5.13
N THR A 45 -6.44 2.98 -5.60
CA THR A 45 -5.66 4.20 -5.75
C THR A 45 -6.20 5.24 -4.78
N PHE A 46 -5.33 5.78 -3.94
CA PHE A 46 -5.68 6.78 -2.94
C PHE A 46 -4.83 8.04 -3.11
N ASP A 47 -5.36 9.17 -2.65
CA ASP A 47 -4.65 10.46 -2.66
C ASP A 47 -4.74 11.21 -1.33
N THR A 48 -5.25 10.56 -0.29
CA THR A 48 -5.36 11.09 1.08
C THR A 48 -4.78 10.14 2.13
N VAL A 49 -4.39 10.70 3.26
CA VAL A 49 -3.95 9.96 4.45
C VAL A 49 -5.07 9.08 5.02
N GLU A 50 -6.30 9.58 5.03
CA GLU A 50 -7.45 8.88 5.58
C GLU A 50 -7.79 7.63 4.76
N GLU A 51 -7.75 7.74 3.43
CA GLU A 51 -7.92 6.58 2.55
C GLU A 51 -6.82 5.54 2.75
N PHE A 52 -5.58 5.99 2.97
CA PHE A 52 -4.47 5.09 3.29
C PHE A 52 -4.75 4.30 4.57
N TRP A 53 -5.12 4.98 5.67
CA TRP A 53 -5.39 4.32 6.94
C TRP A 53 -6.61 3.39 6.88
N CYS A 54 -7.65 3.77 6.13
CA CYS A 54 -8.80 2.91 5.86
C CYS A 54 -8.38 1.63 5.12
N LEU A 55 -7.56 1.77 4.06
CA LEU A 55 -6.99 0.63 3.35
C LEU A 55 -6.11 -0.22 4.26
N TYR A 56 -5.35 0.43 5.15
CA TYR A 56 -4.39 -0.24 6.01
C TYR A 56 -5.05 -1.16 7.03
N ASP A 57 -6.06 -0.67 7.75
CA ASP A 57 -6.76 -1.48 8.74
C ASP A 57 -7.50 -2.68 8.11
N GLN A 58 -8.01 -2.50 6.88
CA GLN A 58 -8.74 -3.55 6.17
C GLN A 58 -7.84 -4.62 5.55
N ILE A 59 -6.66 -4.24 5.04
CA ILE A 59 -5.83 -5.12 4.20
C ILE A 59 -4.53 -5.55 4.88
N PHE A 60 -3.84 -4.68 5.62
CA PHE A 60 -2.55 -5.00 6.24
C PHE A 60 -2.73 -5.54 7.66
N LYS A 61 -3.31 -6.73 7.75
CA LYS A 61 -3.06 -7.63 8.89
C LYS A 61 -2.13 -8.73 8.39
N PRO A 62 -0.78 -8.57 8.47
CA PRO A 62 0.18 -9.57 7.99
C PRO A 62 -0.09 -11.00 8.49
N SER A 63 -0.65 -11.12 9.71
CA SER A 63 -1.14 -12.38 10.26
C SER A 63 -2.24 -13.08 9.44
N LYS A 64 -3.03 -12.35 8.66
CA LYS A 64 -4.13 -12.85 7.81
C LYS A 64 -3.75 -13.01 6.34
N LEU A 65 -2.49 -12.72 5.97
CA LEU A 65 -2.08 -12.81 4.58
C LEU A 65 -2.02 -14.27 4.11
N PRO A 66 -2.51 -14.54 2.88
CA PRO A 66 -2.26 -15.82 2.24
C PRO A 66 -0.75 -16.10 2.16
N GLY A 67 -0.36 -17.37 2.27
CA GLY A 67 1.03 -17.75 1.99
C GLY A 67 1.44 -17.31 0.58
N ASN A 68 2.64 -16.75 0.44
CA ASN A 68 3.19 -16.19 -0.79
C ASN A 68 2.39 -15.01 -1.38
N ALA A 69 1.79 -14.19 -0.51
CA ALA A 69 1.24 -12.90 -0.89
C ALA A 69 2.32 -11.82 -0.90
N ASP A 70 2.39 -11.06 -2.00
CA ASP A 70 3.21 -9.88 -2.15
C ASP A 70 2.32 -8.63 -2.24
N PHE A 71 2.82 -7.55 -1.67
CA PHE A 71 2.19 -6.24 -1.70
C PHE A 71 3.12 -5.22 -2.34
N HIS A 72 2.55 -4.36 -3.17
CA HIS A 72 3.30 -3.33 -3.86
C HIS A 72 2.57 -1.99 -3.73
N LEU A 73 3.31 -0.94 -3.38
CA LEU A 73 2.80 0.43 -3.34
C LEU A 73 3.61 1.28 -4.31
N PHE A 74 2.96 1.78 -5.37
CA PHE A 74 3.60 2.53 -6.46
C PHE A 74 2.90 3.85 -6.68
N LYS A 75 3.58 4.84 -7.27
CA LYS A 75 2.92 6.07 -7.71
C LYS A 75 1.82 5.72 -8.71
N ALA A 76 0.71 6.44 -8.67
CA ALA A 76 -0.38 6.20 -9.61
C ALA A 76 0.08 6.39 -11.05
N GLY A 77 -0.30 5.44 -11.91
CA GLY A 77 0.11 5.41 -13.31
C GLY A 77 1.37 4.58 -13.59
N ILE A 78 2.12 4.18 -12.55
CA ILE A 78 3.28 3.28 -12.69
C ILE A 78 2.84 1.87 -12.32
N GLU A 79 3.00 0.92 -13.24
CA GLU A 79 2.79 -0.49 -12.93
C GLU A 79 4.05 -1.07 -12.30
N PRO A 80 3.95 -1.95 -11.28
CA PRO A 80 5.11 -2.59 -10.66
C PRO A 80 5.67 -3.72 -11.56
N LYS A 81 6.07 -3.34 -12.77
CA LYS A 81 6.69 -4.20 -13.78
C LYS A 81 8.05 -3.61 -14.11
N TRP A 82 9.05 -4.47 -14.18
CA TRP A 82 10.40 -4.07 -14.58
C TRP A 82 10.46 -3.56 -16.03
N GLU A 83 9.45 -3.89 -16.84
CA GLU A 83 9.26 -3.43 -18.22
C GLU A 83 8.74 -1.99 -18.32
N ASP A 84 8.23 -1.41 -17.22
CA ASP A 84 7.81 -0.01 -17.21
C ASP A 84 9.06 0.88 -17.38
N PRO A 85 9.08 1.81 -18.36
CA PRO A 85 10.22 2.69 -18.59
C PRO A 85 10.69 3.45 -17.35
N GLU A 86 9.77 3.80 -16.45
CA GLU A 86 10.09 4.49 -15.18
C GLU A 86 10.78 3.55 -14.17
N CYS A 87 10.56 2.24 -14.28
CA CYS A 87 11.19 1.23 -13.43
C CYS A 87 12.49 0.66 -14.03
N ALA A 88 12.69 0.78 -15.35
CA ALA A 88 13.78 0.14 -16.09
C ALA A 88 15.18 0.58 -15.65
N ASN A 89 15.34 1.83 -15.21
CA ASN A 89 16.61 2.38 -14.72
C ASN A 89 16.67 2.50 -13.19
N GLY A 90 15.72 1.90 -12.48
CA GLY A 90 15.59 1.98 -11.03
C GLY A 90 16.34 0.87 -10.27
N GLY A 91 16.01 0.73 -9.00
CA GLY A 91 16.48 -0.35 -8.13
C GLY A 91 15.44 -0.66 -7.06
N LYS A 92 15.56 -1.81 -6.40
CA LYS A 92 14.65 -2.22 -5.32
C LYS A 92 15.42 -2.46 -4.03
N TRP A 93 15.06 -1.76 -2.96
CA TRP A 93 15.46 -2.14 -1.61
C TRP A 93 14.56 -3.26 -1.12
N SER A 94 15.16 -4.37 -0.68
CA SER A 94 14.44 -5.54 -0.18
C SER A 94 14.85 -5.81 1.25
N VAL A 95 13.86 -5.96 2.14
CA VAL A 95 14.11 -6.38 3.52
C VAL A 95 13.26 -7.61 3.82
N THR A 96 13.94 -8.71 4.14
CA THR A 96 13.30 -9.99 4.46
C THR A 96 13.26 -10.16 5.97
N SER A 97 12.10 -10.50 6.53
CA SER A 97 11.96 -10.87 7.94
C SER A 97 11.37 -12.26 8.07
N ASN A 98 12.05 -13.11 8.85
CA ASN A 98 11.56 -14.46 9.19
C ASN A 98 10.58 -14.45 10.38
N ARG A 99 10.30 -13.27 10.96
CA ARG A 99 9.41 -13.11 12.13
C ARG A 99 8.17 -12.32 11.72
N LYS A 100 7.01 -12.97 11.74
CA LYS A 100 5.71 -12.35 11.38
C LYS A 100 5.40 -11.08 12.17
N ALA A 101 5.68 -11.07 13.48
CA ALA A 101 5.44 -9.90 14.33
C ALA A 101 6.27 -8.67 13.91
N ASN A 102 7.47 -8.88 13.34
CA ASN A 102 8.31 -7.78 12.87
C ASN A 102 7.82 -7.24 11.52
N LEU A 103 7.12 -8.04 10.71
CA LEU A 103 6.60 -7.58 9.41
C LEU A 103 5.53 -6.50 9.58
N GLU A 104 4.69 -6.59 10.63
CA GLU A 104 3.66 -5.57 10.90
C GLU A 104 4.29 -4.22 11.21
N ASN A 105 5.28 -4.20 12.11
CA ASN A 105 5.99 -2.98 12.47
C ASN A 105 6.85 -2.46 11.30
N MET A 106 7.60 -3.32 10.62
CA MET A 106 8.46 -2.90 9.50
C MET A 106 7.65 -2.29 8.34
N TRP A 107 6.46 -2.84 8.07
CA TRP A 107 5.59 -2.31 7.03
C TRP A 107 5.04 -0.93 7.43
N LEU A 108 4.55 -0.81 8.66
CA LEU A 108 4.07 0.47 9.19
C LEU A 108 5.16 1.55 9.15
N GLU A 109 6.36 1.23 9.63
CA GLU A 109 7.51 2.15 9.61
C GLU A 109 7.91 2.53 8.19
N SER A 110 7.96 1.56 7.26
CA SER A 110 8.33 1.83 5.86
C SER A 110 7.34 2.79 5.18
N VAL A 111 6.05 2.68 5.49
CA VAL A 111 5.04 3.60 4.94
C VAL A 111 4.98 4.92 5.71
N GLY A 112 5.21 4.90 7.02
CA GLY A 112 5.34 6.10 7.86
C GLY A 112 6.46 7.03 7.38
N VAL A 113 7.62 6.47 7.01
CA VAL A 113 8.74 7.25 6.46
C VAL A 113 8.40 7.91 5.10
N LEU A 114 7.45 7.36 4.34
CA LEU A 114 6.99 7.96 3.07
C LEU A 114 6.06 9.16 3.28
N ASN A 115 5.60 9.41 4.51
CA ASN A 115 4.84 10.60 4.85
C ASN A 115 5.17 11.08 6.27
N PRO A 116 6.14 12.00 6.45
CA PRO A 116 6.58 12.48 7.75
C PRO A 116 5.54 13.33 8.52
N TYR A 117 4.33 13.48 7.98
CA TYR A 117 3.20 14.16 8.62
C TYR A 117 2.07 13.21 9.04
N LEU A 118 2.36 11.90 9.09
CA LEU A 118 1.54 10.91 9.80
C LEU A 118 1.76 10.98 11.31
#